data_AF-Q657N1-F1
#
_entry.id   AF-Q657N1-F1
#
_cell.length_a   1.000
_cell.length_b   1.000
_cell.length_c   1.000
_cell.angle_alpha   90.00
_cell.angle_beta   90.00
_cell.angle_gamma   90.00
#
_symmetry.space_group_name_H-M   'P 1'
#
loop_
_entity.id
_entity.type
_entity.pdbx_description
1 polymer ?
#
loop_
_entity_poly.entity_id
_entity_poly.type
_entity_poly.pdbx_seq_one_letter_code
_entity_poly.pdbx_strand_id
1 'polypeptide(L)' 'MDVVIRIKRMPVCADDPEHCHYNDINELSPHCLQEIQRLFEDYKKNEKKKVVADAFLPVNTARDAIQYSIDLYA' A
#
# COMPACT_ATOMS: atom_id res chain seq x y z
N MET A 1 -3.36 20.34 -7.64
CA MET A 1 -2.37 19.26 -7.75
C MET A 1 -3.02 18.02 -7.18
N ASP A 2 -3.35 17.06 -8.04
CA ASP A 2 -3.87 15.77 -7.61
C ASP A 2 -2.69 14.88 -7.23
N VAL A 3 -2.72 14.33 -6.03
CA VAL A 3 -1.69 13.40 -5.55
C VAL A 3 -2.23 11.99 -5.75
N VAL A 4 -1.66 11.25 -6.69
CA VAL A 4 -2.02 9.84 -6.87
C VAL A 4 -1.12 9.00 -5.97
N ILE A 5 -1.72 8.25 -5.06
CA ILE A 5 -0.99 7.31 -4.20
C ILE A 5 -1.23 5.91 -4.74
N ARG A 6 -0.16 5.26 -5.18
CA ARG A 6 -0.17 3.86 -5.57
C ARG A 6 0.39 3.01 -4.45
N ILE A 7 -0.49 2.33 -3.74
CA ILE A 7 -0.11 1.39 -2.69
C ILE A 7 0.28 0.08 -3.36
N LYS A 8 1.59 -0.22 -3.36
CA LYS A 8 2.12 -1.41 -4.03
C LYS A 8 2.33 -2.60 -3.09
N ARG A 9 2.69 -2.35 -1.83
CA ARG A 9 2.90 -3.39 -0.80
C ARG A 9 2.36 -2.92 0.53
N MET A 10 1.69 -3.80 1.26
CA MET A 10 1.56 -3.67 2.70
C MET A 10 2.53 -4.67 3.34
N PRO A 11 3.69 -4.21 3.87
CA PRO A 11 4.62 -5.13 4.52
C PRO A 11 4.01 -5.58 5.84
N VAL A 12 3.98 -6.89 6.05
CA VAL A 12 3.77 -7.47 7.38
C VAL A 12 5.13 -7.65 8.05
N CYS A 13 5.17 -7.55 9.38
CA CYS A 13 6.35 -7.87 10.14
C CYS A 13 6.60 -9.39 10.04
N ALA A 14 7.79 -9.80 9.61
CA ALA A 14 8.13 -11.22 9.45
C ALA A 14 8.31 -11.94 10.80
N ASP A 15 8.63 -11.18 11.86
CA ASP A 15 8.85 -11.71 13.22
C ASP A 15 7.60 -11.62 14.11
N ASP A 16 6.50 -11.07 13.59
CA ASP A 16 5.23 -11.01 14.31
C ASP A 16 4.42 -12.29 14.02
N PRO A 17 4.22 -13.18 15.02
CA PRO A 17 3.51 -14.44 14.82
C PRO A 17 2.04 -14.25 14.38
N GLU A 18 1.42 -13.09 14.66
CA GLU A 18 0.06 -12.81 14.22
C GLU A 18 0.00 -12.49 12.72
N HIS A 19 1.08 -11.93 12.16
CA HIS A 19 1.09 -11.37 10.81
C HIS A 19 2.04 -12.07 9.82
N CYS A 20 3.00 -12.89 10.29
CA CYS A 20 4.00 -13.49 9.42
C CYS A 20 3.41 -14.48 8.41
N HIS A 21 2.20 -14.96 8.66
CA HIS A 21 1.49 -15.90 7.80
C HIS A 21 0.84 -15.25 6.57
N TYR A 22 0.72 -13.92 6.53
CA TYR A 22 0.14 -13.20 5.39
C TYR A 22 1.17 -13.04 4.26
N ASN A 23 0.87 -13.64 3.11
CA ASN A 23 1.68 -13.61 1.90
C ASN A 23 1.07 -12.75 0.79
N ASP A 24 -0.24 -12.55 0.81
CA ASP A 24 -0.95 -11.74 -0.18
C ASP A 24 -1.90 -10.74 0.50
N ILE A 25 -2.12 -9.59 -0.14
CA ILE A 25 -2.98 -8.55 0.41
C ILE A 25 -4.45 -8.98 0.47
N ASN A 26 -4.86 -9.92 -0.37
CA ASN A 26 -6.20 -10.48 -0.37
C ASN A 26 -6.49 -11.37 0.86
N GLU A 27 -5.46 -11.72 1.64
CA GLU A 27 -5.62 -12.48 2.89
C GLU A 27 -6.01 -11.57 4.07
N LEU A 28 -5.87 -10.25 3.94
CA LEU A 28 -6.32 -9.28 4.94
C LEU A 28 -7.85 -9.08 4.85
N SER A 29 -8.46 -8.75 5.98
CA SER A 29 -9.89 -8.41 6.03
C SER A 29 -10.20 -7.25 5.08
N PRO A 30 -11.25 -7.34 4.24
CA PRO A 30 -11.61 -6.27 3.31
C PRO A 30 -11.94 -4.95 4.03
N HIS A 31 -12.36 -5.00 5.29
CA HIS A 31 -12.55 -3.82 6.12
C HIS A 31 -11.23 -3.08 6.40
N CYS A 32 -10.15 -3.83 6.69
CA CYS A 32 -8.82 -3.25 6.92
C CYS A 32 -8.31 -2.56 5.64
N LEU A 33 -8.49 -3.20 4.48
CA LEU A 33 -8.13 -2.63 3.19
C LEU A 33 -8.90 -1.32 2.89
N GLN A 34 -10.20 -1.28 3.20
CA GLN A 34 -11.01 -0.07 3.05
C GLN A 34 -10.58 1.05 4.00
N GLU A 35 -10.25 0.72 5.25
CA GLU A 35 -9.77 1.70 6.23
C GLU A 35 -8.46 2.35 5.76
N ILE A 36 -7.53 1.56 5.23
CA ILE A 36 -6.26 2.07 4.68
C ILE A 36 -6.52 2.97 3.48
N GLN A 37 -7.35 2.55 2.52
CA GLN A 37 -7.72 3.40 1.38
C GLN A 37 -8.31 4.73 1.86
N ARG A 38 -9.23 4.68 2.82
CA ARG A 38 -9.88 5.86 3.36
C ARG A 38 -8.90 6.78 4.08
N LEU A 39 -7.95 6.23 4.82
CA LEU A 39 -6.88 6.98 5.48
C LEU A 39 -6.08 7.79 4.46
N PHE A 40 -5.69 7.17 3.34
CA PHE A 40 -4.94 7.85 2.29
C PHE A 40 -5.78 8.85 1.49
N GLU A 41 -7.08 8.65 1.35
CA GLU A 41 -7.95 9.65 0.72
C GLU A 41 -8.20 10.86 1.64
N ASP A 42 -8.33 10.62 2.94
CA ASP A 42 -8.79 11.63 3.89
C ASP A 42 -7.65 12.47 4.48
N TYR A 43 -6.44 11.91 4.64
CA TYR A 43 -5.37 12.60 5.40
C TYR A 43 -4.98 13.96 4.83
N LYS A 44 -5.19 14.21 3.53
CA LYS A 44 -4.87 15.48 2.86
C LYS A 44 -6.09 16.33 2.49
N LYS A 45 -7.30 15.94 2.89
CA LYS A 45 -8.51 16.73 2.62
C LYS A 45 -8.42 18.15 3.19
N ASN A 46 -7.85 18.29 4.38
CA ASN A 46 -7.66 19.61 5.03
C ASN A 46 -6.62 20.49 4.33
N GLU A 47 -5.71 19.92 3.52
CA GLU A 47 -4.75 20.69 2.71
C GLU A 47 -5.34 21.14 1.35
N LYS A 48 -6.63 20.88 1.10
CA LYS A 48 -7.28 21.10 -0.21
C LYS A 48 -6.57 20.36 -1.35
N LYS A 49 -5.94 19.23 -1.04
CA LYS A 49 -5.34 18.33 -2.04
C LYS A 49 -6.24 17.12 -2.20
N LYS A 50 -6.51 16.77 -3.45
CA LYS A 50 -7.22 15.53 -3.77
C LYS A 50 -6.19 14.41 -3.80
N VAL A 51 -6.44 13.37 -3.01
CA VAL A 51 -5.70 12.13 -3.09
C VAL A 51 -6.58 11.07 -3.73
N VAL A 52 -6.07 10.39 -4.74
CA VAL A 52 -6.72 9.23 -5.34
C VAL A 52 -5.88 8.00 -4.98
N ALA A 53 -6.48 7.07 -4.26
CA ALA A 53 -5.90 5.76 -3.99
C ALA A 53 -6.34 4.79 -5.09
N ASP A 54 -5.39 4.26 -5.85
CA ASP A 54 -5.66 3.21 -6.83
C ASP A 54 -5.92 1.86 -6.13
N ALA A 55 -6.50 0.92 -6.87
CA ALA A 55 -6.67 -0.46 -6.40
C ALA A 55 -5.33 -1.07 -6.00
N PHE A 56 -5.37 -1.93 -4.97
CA PHE A 56 -4.19 -2.65 -4.52
C PHE A 56 -3.66 -3.58 -5.61
N LEU A 57 -2.34 -3.59 -5.77
CA LEU A 57 -1.63 -4.42 -6.76
C LEU A 57 -1.13 -5.72 -6.11
N PRO A 58 -1.00 -6.81 -6.88
CA PRO A 58 -0.51 -8.08 -6.37
C PRO A 58 0.96 -7.99 -5.94
N VAL A 59 1.37 -8.94 -5.09
CA VAL A 59 2.68 -8.92 -4.44
C VAL A 59 3.86 -8.91 -5.43
N ASN A 60 3.69 -9.46 -6.63
CA ASN A 60 4.73 -9.49 -7.66
C ASN A 60 5.05 -8.08 -8.17
N THR A 61 4.03 -7.27 -8.47
CA THR A 61 4.22 -5.87 -8.87
C THR A 61 4.88 -5.04 -7.76
N ALA A 62 4.62 -5.42 -6.50
CA ALA A 62 5.27 -4.84 -5.35
C ALA A 62 6.78 -5.15 -5.31
N ARG A 63 7.14 -6.42 -5.55
CA ARG A 63 8.54 -6.87 -5.62
C ARG A 63 9.28 -6.18 -6.76
N ASP A 64 8.68 -6.11 -7.95
CA ASP A 64 9.25 -5.42 -9.11
C ASP A 64 9.49 -3.94 -8.82
N ALA A 65 8.56 -3.28 -8.13
CA ALA A 65 8.72 -1.88 -7.76
C ALA A 65 9.82 -1.64 -6.73
N ILE A 66 10.01 -2.56 -5.78
CA ILE A 66 11.12 -2.51 -4.81
C ILE A 66 12.44 -2.71 -5.55
N GLN A 67 12.55 -3.73 -6.39
CA GLN A 67 13.76 -3.97 -7.18
C GLN A 67 14.09 -2.76 -8.06
N TYR A 68 13.11 -2.22 -8.77
CA TYR A 68 13.27 -1.00 -9.56
C TYR A 68 13.75 0.19 -8.72
N SER A 69 13.25 0.34 -7.49
CA SER A 69 13.71 1.41 -6.60
C SER A 69 15.13 1.22 -6.08
N ILE A 70 15.58 -0.03 -5.92
CA ILE A 70 16.97 -0.37 -5.57
C ILE A 70 17.88 -0.07 -6.76
N ASP A 71 17.48 -0.49 -7.97
CA ASP A 71 18.24 -0.27 -9.20
C ASP A 71 18.39 1.23 -9.53
N LEU A 72 17.41 2.07 -9.19
CA LEU A 72 17.48 3.53 -9.34
C LEU A 72 18.37 4.22 -8.30
N TYR A 73 18.60 3.58 -7.16
CA TYR A 73 19.46 4.12 -6.10
C TYR A 73 20.94 3.81 -6.35
N ALA A 74 21.22 2.70 -7.05
CA ALA A 74 22.56 2.27 -7.45
C ALA A 74 23.17 3.18 -8.54
#